data_AF-A0A2V6YTX4-F1
#
_entry.id   AF-A0A2V6YTX4-F1
#
_cell.length_a   1.000
_cell.length_b   1.000
_cell.length_c   1.000
_cell.angle_alpha   90.00
_cell.angle_beta   90.00
_cell.angle_gamma   90.00
#
_symmetry.space_group_name_H-M   'P 1'
#
loop_
_entity.id
_entity.type
_entity.pdbx_description
1 polymer ?
#
loop_
_entity_poly.entity_id
_entity_poly.type
_entity_poly.pdbx_seq_one_letter_code
_entity_poly.pdbx_strand_id
1 'polypeptide(L)' 'PATPPSLNLFMNIPWTADGRLAWGEPVSAPGSYALFRAEMDLIVAFSACPQDILPINGRTGQTTEAHFAIE' A
#
# COMPACT_ATOMS: atom_id res chain seq x y z
N PRO A 1 -14.88 -18.22 6.81
CA PRO A 1 -14.68 -17.15 5.81
C PRO A 1 -13.19 -16.81 5.69
N ALA A 2 -12.67 -16.67 4.47
CA ALA A 2 -11.27 -16.30 4.24
C ALA A 2 -11.20 -14.82 3.83
N THR A 3 -10.25 -14.07 4.40
CA THR A 3 -9.91 -12.73 3.94
C THR A 3 -8.78 -12.87 2.93
N PRO A 4 -8.98 -12.46 1.66
CA PRO A 4 -7.92 -12.53 0.66
C PRO A 4 -6.74 -11.62 1.05
N PRO A 5 -5.51 -11.96 0.65
CA PRO A 5 -4.39 -11.04 0.80
C PRO A 5 -4.65 -9.75 0.02
N SER A 6 -4.24 -8.61 0.59
CA SER A 6 -4.36 -7.31 -0.05
C SER A 6 -3.30 -7.08 -1.12
N LEU A 7 -3.63 -6.26 -2.11
CA LEU A 7 -2.64 -5.59 -2.94
C LEU A 7 -2.15 -4.34 -2.19
N ASN A 8 -0.93 -4.38 -1.68
CA ASN A 8 -0.37 -3.29 -0.88
C ASN A 8 0.27 -2.23 -1.78
N LEU A 9 -0.52 -1.22 -2.18
CA LEU A 9 -0.05 -0.11 -3.00
C LEU A 9 1.03 0.70 -2.25
N PHE A 10 2.05 1.15 -2.99
CA PHE A 10 3.17 1.99 -2.51
C PHE A 10 4.08 1.37 -1.42
N MET A 11 3.78 0.15 -0.95
CA MET A 11 4.57 -0.58 0.02
C MET A 11 5.92 -1.05 -0.58
N ASN A 12 7.01 -0.86 0.16
CA ASN A 12 8.36 -1.22 -0.27
C ASN A 12 8.94 -2.36 0.60
N ILE A 13 8.63 -3.61 0.24
CA ILE A 13 9.11 -4.82 0.94
C ILE A 13 9.77 -5.77 -0.07
N PRO A 14 10.98 -5.46 -0.54
CA PRO A 14 11.69 -6.30 -1.49
C PRO A 14 12.30 -7.53 -0.82
N TRP A 15 12.57 -8.57 -1.61
CA TRP A 15 13.43 -9.67 -1.20
C TRP A 15 14.88 -9.20 -1.13
N THR A 16 15.57 -9.59 -0.06
CA THR A 16 17.02 -9.42 0.09
C THR A 16 17.76 -10.56 -0.63
N ALA A 17 19.06 -10.36 -0.86
CA ALA A 17 19.90 -11.38 -1.50
C ALA A 17 20.01 -12.69 -0.69
N ASP A 18 19.82 -12.64 0.63
CA ASP A 18 19.79 -13.80 1.52
C ASP A 18 18.39 -14.42 1.68
N GLY A 19 17.41 -14.01 0.87
CA GLY A 19 16.07 -14.60 0.85
C GLY A 19 15.16 -14.18 2.00
N ARG A 20 15.43 -13.01 2.62
CA ARG A 20 14.55 -12.39 3.61
C ARG A 20 13.74 -11.26 3.00
N LEU A 21 12.75 -10.76 3.73
CA LEU A 21 12.04 -9.54 3.39
C LEU A 21 12.70 -8.34 4.08
N ALA A 22 12.96 -7.28 3.31
CA ALA A 22 13.35 -5.98 3.85
C ALA A 22 12.12 -5.12 4.12
N TRP A 23 12.22 -4.17 5.05
CA TRP A 23 11.15 -3.24 5.39
C TRP A 23 11.60 -1.81 5.06
N GLY A 24 11.30 -1.38 3.83
CA GLY A 24 11.70 -0.06 3.32
C GLY A 24 10.61 1.00 3.48
N GLU A 25 11.03 2.25 3.37
CA GLU A 25 10.11 3.39 3.20
C GLU A 25 9.47 3.36 1.81
N PRO A 26 8.24 3.87 1.65
CA PRO A 26 7.66 4.13 0.35
C PRO A 26 8.59 4.99 -0.50
N VAL A 27 8.77 4.62 -1.77
CA VAL A 27 9.54 5.39 -2.74
C VAL A 27 8.66 6.40 -3.51
N SER A 28 7.35 6.35 -3.31
CA SER A 28 6.37 7.25 -3.93
C SER A 28 6.40 8.63 -3.28
N ALA A 29 6.33 9.68 -4.10
CA ALA A 29 6.19 11.06 -3.64
C ALA A 29 4.71 11.41 -3.35
N PRO A 30 4.41 12.46 -2.55
CA PRO A 30 3.06 12.98 -2.40
C PRO A 30 2.40 13.26 -3.76
N GLY A 31 1.15 12.84 -3.94
CA GLY A 31 0.41 12.96 -5.20
C GLY A 31 0.63 11.82 -6.20
N SER A 32 1.49 10.84 -5.89
CA SER A 32 1.57 9.60 -6.68
C SER A 32 0.23 8.87 -6.65
N TYR A 33 -0.18 8.31 -7.79
CA TYR A 33 -1.43 7.56 -7.90
C TYR A 33 -1.25 6.29 -8.74
N ALA A 34 -2.17 5.34 -8.53
CA ALA A 34 -2.34 4.16 -9.37
C ALA A 34 -3.75 4.21 -9.97
N LEU A 35 -3.86 3.98 -11.28
CA LEU A 35 -5.13 3.96 -11.99
C LEU A 35 -5.45 2.54 -12.42
N PHE A 36 -6.67 2.08 -12.13
CA PHE A 36 -7.14 0.74 -12.45
C PHE A 36 -8.36 0.82 -13.36
N ARG A 37 -8.43 -0.07 -14.34
CA ARG A 37 -9.63 -0.30 -15.14
C ARG A 37 -10.38 -1.51 -14.59
N ALA A 38 -11.67 -1.37 -14.32
CA ALA A 38 -12.52 -2.50 -14.01
C ALA A 38 -12.80 -3.32 -15.29
N GLU A 39 -12.31 -4.55 -15.35
CA GLU A 39 -12.58 -5.48 -16.47
C GLU A 39 -13.90 -6.25 -16.28
N MET A 40 -14.53 -6.12 -15.12
CA MET A 40 -15.83 -6.70 -14.74
C MET A 40 -16.44 -5.90 -13.59
N ASP A 41 -17.73 -6.12 -13.32
CA ASP A 41 -18.40 -5.56 -12.14
C ASP A 41 -17.72 -6.04 -10.85
N LEU A 42 -17.41 -5.10 -9.95
CA LEU A 42 -16.63 -5.38 -8.74
C LEU A 42 -17.00 -4.47 -7.57
N ILE A 43 -16.62 -4.91 -6.37
CA ILE A 43 -16.67 -4.11 -5.15
C ILE A 43 -15.22 -3.94 -4.68
N VAL A 44 -14.79 -2.69 -4.48
CA VAL A 44 -13.45 -2.37 -3.96
C VAL A 44 -13.54 -2.17 -2.45
N ALA A 45 -12.69 -2.87 -1.71
CA ALA A 45 -12.38 -2.54 -0.32
C ALA A 45 -11.04 -1.81 -0.27
N PHE A 46 -11.01 -0.64 0.35
CA PHE A 46 -9.84 0.22 0.44
C PHE A 46 -9.57 0.59 1.90
N SER A 47 -8.31 0.56 2.31
CA SER A 47 -7.88 0.89 3.67
C SER A 47 -6.55 1.62 3.64
N ALA A 48 -6.49 2.81 4.25
CA ALA A 48 -5.25 3.46 4.60
C ALA A 48 -4.61 2.68 5.77
N CYS A 49 -3.49 2.02 5.51
CA CYS A 49 -2.81 1.16 6.49
C CYS A 49 -2.43 1.97 7.75
N PRO A 50 -2.82 1.55 8.97
CA PRO A 50 -2.57 2.31 10.18
C PRO A 50 -1.17 2.10 10.79
N GLN A 51 -0.27 1.37 10.12
CA GLN A 51 1.07 1.05 10.66
C GLN A 51 1.89 2.32 10.91
N ASP A 52 2.31 2.50 12.14
CA ASP A 52 3.07 3.66 12.65
C ASP A 52 4.39 3.25 13.35
N ILE A 53 4.63 1.95 13.54
CA ILE A 53 5.82 1.41 14.22
C ILE A 53 6.96 1.15 13.24
N LEU A 54 6.64 0.64 12.05
CA LEU A 54 7.61 0.29 11.01
C LEU A 54 7.69 1.39 9.94
N PRO A 55 8.84 1.55 9.24
CA PRO A 55 9.02 2.60 8.23
C PRO A 55 8.15 2.45 6.97
N ILE A 56 7.28 1.45 6.93
CA ILE A 56 6.45 1.04 5.78
C ILE A 56 5.53 2.17 5.31
N ASN A 57 5.09 3.04 6.21
CA ASN A 57 4.26 4.21 5.90
C ASN A 57 5.06 5.54 5.99
N GLY A 58 6.39 5.46 5.94
CA GLY A 58 7.28 6.61 6.14
C GLY A 58 7.76 6.73 7.59
N ARG A 59 8.95 7.33 7.79
CA ARG A 59 9.60 7.42 9.10
C ARG A 59 9.06 8.51 10.02
N THR A 60 8.07 9.26 9.57
CA THR A 60 7.35 10.22 10.43
C THR A 60 6.54 9.52 11.52
N GLY A 61 6.22 8.23 11.33
CA GLY A 61 5.31 7.48 12.23
C GLY A 61 3.90 8.06 12.24
N GLN A 62 3.55 8.89 11.25
CA GLN A 62 2.25 9.50 11.11
C GLN A 62 1.58 8.95 9.86
N THR A 63 0.48 8.24 10.07
CA THR A 63 -0.38 7.80 8.99
C THR A 63 -1.04 9.02 8.35
N THR A 64 -1.27 8.94 7.04
CA THR A 64 -1.90 10.00 6.27
C THR A 64 -3.14 9.48 5.58
N GLU A 65 -4.03 10.40 5.22
CA GLU A 65 -5.18 10.09 4.37
C GLU A 65 -4.74 9.58 3.01
N ALA A 66 -5.53 8.65 2.48
CA ALA A 66 -5.40 8.18 1.12
C ALA A 66 -6.76 8.31 0.44
N HIS A 67 -6.76 8.90 -0.76
CA HIS A 67 -7.97 9.25 -1.48
C HIS A 67 -8.19 8.28 -2.64
N PHE A 68 -9.46 8.02 -2.95
CA PHE A 68 -9.85 7.31 -4.17
C PHE A 68 -10.93 8.09 -4.88
N ALA A 69 -11.02 7.89 -6.20
CA ALA A 69 -12.10 8.37 -7.04
C ALA A 69 -12.57 7.22 -7.93
N ILE A 70 -13.85 7.24 -8.29
CA ILE A 70 -14.43 6.38 -9.30
C ILE A 70 -14.90 7.32 -10.41
N GLU A 71 -14.35 7.12 -11.60
CA GLU A 71 -14.63 7.91 -12.80
C GLU A 71 -15.38 7.06 -13.83
#